data_AF-A0A1T5G7Z2-F1
#
_entry.id   AF-A0A1T5G7Z2-F1
#
_cell.length_a   1.000
_cell.length_b   1.000
_cell.length_c   1.000
_cell.angle_alpha   90.00
_cell.angle_beta   90.00
_cell.angle_gamma   90.00
#
_symmetry.space_group_name_H-M   'P 1'
#
loop_
_entity.id
_entity.type
_entity.pdbx_description
1 polymer ?
#
loop_
_entity_poly.entity_id
_entity_poly.type
_entity_poly.pdbx_seq_one_letter_code
_entity_poly.pdbx_strand_id
1 'polypeptide(L)'
;MDGLDLLKQHWNGDNNFPKIERSELQAMLHRSSSSIVKWIFIICCLEFALWLAVSFLVPVEKEEFLIFQIIDGIYNIAFYAVIFYFIFQFYSLLIKIKTTSSTKKLMESILAVRKNAHQYIQFNILAAYLAFALQFIQLVIEEYLGGNSWGEMIFVIVLGAILFTLFGLLFIWLFKLYFKVLYGFLLKKLNKNYDELTRLEEEVN
;
A
#
# COMPACT_ATOMS: atom_id res chain seq x y z
N MET A 1 29.00 -32.33 36.26
CA MET A 1 28.55 -30.97 36.64
C MET A 1 27.51 -30.58 35.61
N ASP A 2 26.25 -30.62 36.02
CA ASP A 2 25.09 -30.54 35.14
C ASP A 2 24.88 -29.11 34.67
N GLY A 3 24.54 -28.91 33.39
CA GLY A 3 24.25 -27.58 32.82
C GLY A 3 23.14 -26.82 33.57
N LEU A 4 22.34 -27.53 34.37
CA LEU A 4 21.35 -26.95 35.27
C LEU A 4 21.98 -26.15 36.43
N ASP A 5 23.13 -26.59 36.97
CA ASP A 5 23.82 -25.91 38.06
C ASP A 5 24.50 -24.63 37.57
N LEU A 6 25.02 -24.62 36.33
CA LEU A 6 25.52 -23.41 35.66
C LEU A 6 24.41 -22.38 35.43
N LEU A 7 23.22 -22.84 35.02
CA LEU A 7 22.03 -21.98 34.88
C LEU A 7 21.57 -21.40 36.22
N LYS A 8 21.58 -22.21 37.29
CA LYS A 8 21.21 -21.77 38.64
C LYS A 8 22.24 -20.79 39.23
N GLN A 9 23.52 -20.97 38.90
CA GLN A 9 24.61 -20.08 39.31
C GLN A 9 24.56 -18.73 38.60
N HIS A 10 24.24 -18.70 37.30
CA HIS A 10 24.00 -17.43 36.57
C HIS A 10 22.70 -16.75 37.01
N TRP A 11 21.64 -17.50 37.31
CA TRP A 11 20.36 -16.96 37.78
C TRP A 11 20.45 -16.30 39.17
N ASN A 12 21.26 -16.87 40.07
CA ASN A 12 21.46 -16.33 41.41
C ASN A 12 22.63 -15.32 41.51
N GLY A 13 23.51 -15.26 40.50
CA GLY A 13 24.73 -14.45 40.50
C GLY A 13 24.57 -13.05 39.87
N ASP A 14 23.74 -12.91 38.84
CA ASP A 14 23.55 -11.63 38.15
C ASP A 14 22.24 -10.96 38.55
N ASN A 15 22.25 -10.35 39.74
CA ASN A 15 21.31 -9.27 40.10
C ASN A 15 21.69 -7.94 39.42
N ASN A 16 22.65 -7.96 38.50
CA ASN A 16 23.11 -6.83 37.71
C ASN A 16 22.42 -6.81 36.34
N PHE A 17 21.12 -7.10 36.31
CA PHE A 17 20.31 -6.56 35.22
C PHE A 17 20.51 -5.04 35.27
N PRO A 18 20.91 -4.38 34.16
CA PRO A 18 20.93 -2.93 34.16
C PRO A 18 19.53 -2.49 34.60
N LYS A 19 19.44 -1.79 35.74
CA LYS A 19 18.21 -1.13 36.15
C LYS A 19 17.98 -0.05 35.11
N ILE A 20 17.37 -0.42 34.00
CA ILE A 20 17.02 0.51 32.94
C ILE A 20 16.09 1.52 33.62
N GLU A 21 16.58 2.75 33.80
CA GLU A 21 15.75 3.80 34.34
C GLU A 21 14.52 3.97 33.44
N ARG A 22 13.36 4.26 34.04
CA ARG A 22 12.11 4.39 33.28
C ARG A 22 12.23 5.41 32.13
N SER A 23 13.06 6.44 32.30
CA SER A 23 13.43 7.43 31.27
C SER A 23 14.17 6.80 30.07
N GLU A 24 15.12 5.89 30.33
CA GLU A 24 15.86 5.15 29.31
C GLU A 24 14.98 4.11 28.60
N LEU A 25 14.06 3.46 29.33
CA LEU A 25 13.09 2.53 28.75
C LEU A 25 12.13 3.27 27.80
N GLN A 26 11.66 4.45 28.20
CA GLN A 26 10.80 5.31 27.39
C GLN A 26 11.54 5.83 26.15
N ALA A 27 12.82 6.20 26.30
CA ALA A 27 13.68 6.59 25.18
C ALA A 27 13.96 5.42 24.21
N MET A 28 14.17 4.20 24.72
CA MET A 28 14.36 3.00 23.90
C MET A 28 13.08 2.59 23.17
N LEU A 29 11.92 2.60 23.83
CA LEU A 29 10.64 2.31 23.19
C LEU A 29 10.31 3.34 22.10
N HIS A 30 10.50 4.63 22.39
CA HIS A 30 10.32 5.73 21.42
C HIS A 30 11.22 5.54 20.19
N ARG A 31 12.50 5.22 20.41
CA ARG A 31 13.47 4.95 19.33
C ARG A 31 13.10 3.70 18.51
N SER A 32 12.59 2.64 19.14
CA SER A 32 12.17 1.41 18.45
C SER A 32 10.90 1.62 17.61
N SER A 33 9.92 2.34 18.16
CA SER A 33 8.69 2.69 17.47
C SER A 33 8.96 3.60 16.29
N SER A 34 9.80 4.63 16.45
CA SER A 34 10.25 5.49 15.34
C SER A 34 10.89 4.68 14.19
N SER A 35 11.62 3.61 14.51
CA SER A 35 12.21 2.73 13.49
C SER A 35 11.15 1.93 12.71
N ILE A 36 10.18 1.33 13.40
CA ILE A 36 9.05 0.61 12.76
C ILE A 36 8.23 1.57 11.87
N VAL A 37 7.99 2.78 12.36
CA VAL A 37 7.32 3.83 11.59
C VAL A 37 8.09 4.15 10.30
N LYS A 38 9.40 4.35 10.37
CA LYS A 38 10.23 4.64 9.19
C LYS A 38 10.14 3.53 8.14
N TRP A 39 10.09 2.27 8.56
CA TRP A 39 9.90 1.14 7.65
C TRP A 39 8.52 1.13 7.00
N ILE A 40 7.43 1.37 7.76
CA ILE A 40 6.08 1.50 7.19
C ILE A 40 6.05 2.64 6.17
N PHE A 41 6.71 3.75 6.51
CA PHE A 41 6.81 4.90 5.64
C PHE A 41 7.52 4.58 4.30
N ILE A 42 8.66 3.89 4.36
CA ILE A 42 9.40 3.43 3.17
C ILE A 42 8.55 2.48 2.32
N ILE A 43 7.82 1.55 2.93
CA ILE A 43 6.96 0.61 2.22
C ILE A 43 5.86 1.36 1.44
N CYS A 44 5.18 2.31 2.08
CA CYS A 44 4.16 3.13 1.40
C CYS A 44 4.76 3.93 0.23
N CYS A 45 5.98 4.44 0.38
CA CYS A 45 6.66 5.20 -0.67
C CYS A 45 7.08 4.30 -1.84
N LEU A 46 7.60 3.10 -1.55
CA LEU A 46 7.96 2.10 -2.56
C LEU A 46 6.74 1.67 -3.36
N GLU A 47 5.61 1.47 -2.70
CA GLU A 47 4.39 1.06 -3.38
C GLU A 47 3.85 2.12 -4.33
N PHE A 48 3.86 3.38 -3.91
CA PHE A 48 3.53 4.49 -4.79
C PHE A 48 4.48 4.54 -6.01
N ALA A 49 5.78 4.37 -5.78
CA ALA A 49 6.78 4.34 -6.84
C ALA A 49 6.60 3.15 -7.79
N LEU A 50 6.23 1.97 -7.29
CA LEU A 50 5.95 0.79 -8.09
C LEU A 50 4.74 1.01 -9.01
N TRP A 51 3.63 1.55 -8.49
CA TRP A 51 2.46 1.87 -9.31
C TRP A 51 2.77 2.90 -10.40
N LEU A 52 3.54 3.94 -10.06
CA LEU A 52 3.98 4.94 -11.02
C LEU A 52 4.90 4.34 -12.09
N ALA A 53 5.83 3.46 -11.71
CA ALA A 53 6.72 2.77 -12.64
C ALA A 53 5.95 1.84 -13.59
N VAL A 54 4.98 1.08 -13.08
CA VAL A 54 4.10 0.24 -13.90
C VAL A 54 3.35 1.10 -14.91
N SER A 55 2.77 2.23 -14.48
CA SER A 55 2.07 3.16 -15.38
C SER A 55 2.94 3.68 -16.52
N PHE A 56 4.25 3.85 -16.29
CA PHE A 56 5.18 4.35 -17.31
C PHE A 56 5.72 3.25 -18.23
N LEU A 57 5.66 1.99 -17.80
CA LEU A 57 6.11 0.82 -18.55
C LEU A 57 5.07 0.30 -19.55
N VAL A 58 3.80 0.65 -19.39
CA VAL A 58 2.75 0.26 -20.34
C VAL A 58 2.90 1.08 -21.62
N PRO A 59 3.22 0.45 -22.77
CA PRO A 59 3.30 1.16 -24.04
C PRO A 59 1.92 1.69 -24.44
N VAL A 60 1.89 2.91 -24.97
CA VAL A 60 0.69 3.46 -25.59
C VAL A 60 0.58 2.87 -26.99
N GLU A 61 -0.35 1.94 -27.17
CA GLU A 61 -0.70 1.44 -28.50
C GLU A 61 -1.44 2.54 -29.29
N LYS A 62 -1.26 2.54 -30.61
CA LYS A 62 -1.90 3.53 -31.47
C LYS A 62 -3.21 2.96 -31.96
N GLU A 63 -4.31 3.51 -31.45
CA GLU A 63 -5.63 3.09 -31.86
C GLU A 63 -5.93 3.46 -33.32
N GLU A 64 -6.62 2.59 -34.06
CA GLU A 64 -6.95 2.84 -35.46
C GLU A 64 -8.10 3.84 -35.62
N PHE A 65 -9.04 3.88 -34.66
CA PHE A 65 -10.18 4.78 -34.70
C PHE A 65 -9.91 6.09 -33.93
N LEU A 66 -10.13 7.22 -34.59
CA LEU A 66 -9.97 8.56 -34.01
C LEU A 66 -10.78 8.77 -32.71
N ILE A 67 -11.95 8.12 -32.57
CA ILE A 67 -12.78 8.28 -31.39
C ILE A 67 -12.14 7.64 -30.15
N PHE A 68 -11.53 6.46 -30.31
CA PHE A 68 -10.82 5.78 -29.22
C PHE A 68 -9.54 6.52 -28.85
N GLN A 69 -8.79 7.02 -29.84
CA GLN A 69 -7.62 7.88 -29.58
C GLN A 69 -7.96 9.10 -28.71
N ILE A 70 -9.10 9.77 -28.96
CA ILE A 70 -9.54 10.93 -28.17
C ILE A 70 -9.95 10.49 -26.76
N ILE A 71 -10.71 9.39 -26.65
CA ILE A 71 -11.16 8.86 -25.35
C ILE A 71 -9.95 8.47 -24.49
N ASP A 72 -8.97 7.76 -25.05
CA ASP A 72 -7.76 7.35 -24.34
C ASP A 72 -6.89 8.54 -23.97
N GLY A 73 -6.79 9.55 -24.84
CA GLY A 73 -6.10 10.80 -24.53
C GLY A 73 -6.72 11.50 -23.32
N ILE A 74 -8.05 11.65 -23.29
CA ILE A 74 -8.77 12.26 -22.17
C ILE A 74 -8.60 11.42 -20.90
N TYR A 75 -8.74 10.10 -21.00
CA TYR A 75 -8.57 9.18 -19.89
C TYR A 75 -7.17 9.28 -19.28
N ASN A 76 -6.12 9.24 -20.11
CA ASN A 76 -4.73 9.37 -19.67
C ASN A 76 -4.47 10.72 -18.99
N ILE A 77 -4.91 11.82 -19.59
CA ILE A 77 -4.74 13.16 -18.99
C ILE A 77 -5.42 13.24 -17.62
N ALA A 78 -6.66 12.76 -17.51
CA ALA A 78 -7.39 12.72 -16.24
C ALA A 78 -6.70 11.82 -15.21
N PHE A 79 -6.23 10.64 -15.63
CA PHE A 79 -5.54 9.68 -14.78
C PHE A 79 -4.23 10.27 -14.21
N TYR A 80 -3.38 10.85 -15.06
CA TYR A 80 -2.14 11.49 -14.62
C TYR A 80 -2.39 12.72 -13.74
N ALA A 81 -3.43 13.51 -14.00
CA ALA A 81 -3.81 14.63 -13.13
C ALA A 81 -4.16 14.16 -11.70
N VAL A 82 -4.93 13.06 -11.59
CA VAL A 82 -5.26 12.49 -10.27
C VAL A 82 -4.02 11.87 -9.60
N ILE A 83 -3.14 11.20 -10.35
CA ILE A 83 -1.86 10.73 -9.80
C ILE A 83 -1.08 11.90 -9.22
N PHE A 84 -0.97 13.00 -9.96
CA PHE A 84 -0.23 14.19 -9.51
C PHE A 84 -0.82 14.79 -8.22
N TYR A 85 -2.15 14.79 -8.08
CA TYR A 85 -2.82 15.16 -6.83
C TYR A 85 -2.40 14.25 -5.66
N PHE A 86 -2.38 12.93 -5.86
CA PHE A 86 -1.95 11.99 -4.83
C PHE A 86 -0.46 12.15 -4.47
N ILE A 87 0.41 12.46 -5.45
CA ILE A 87 1.83 12.79 -5.19
C ILE A 87 1.94 13.97 -4.23
N PHE A 88 1.22 15.07 -4.51
CA PHE A 88 1.28 16.27 -3.70
C PHE A 88 0.78 16.01 -2.28
N GLN A 89 -0.33 15.29 -2.16
CA GLN A 89 -0.90 14.89 -0.88
C GLN A 89 0.06 14.01 -0.08
N PHE A 90 0.68 13.02 -0.73
CA PHE A 90 1.68 12.16 -0.11
C PHE A 90 2.89 12.96 0.36
N TYR A 91 3.42 13.85 -0.49
CA TYR A 91 4.56 14.73 -0.17
C TYR A 91 4.30 15.63 1.04
N SER A 92 3.12 16.23 1.12
CA SER A 92 2.71 17.04 2.28
C SER A 92 2.70 16.23 3.58
N LEU A 93 2.26 14.97 3.52
CA LEU A 93 2.30 14.07 4.66
C LEU A 93 3.75 13.69 5.04
N LEU A 94 4.69 13.62 4.08
CA LEU A 94 6.11 13.33 4.36
C LEU A 94 6.78 14.44 5.15
N ILE A 95 6.53 15.68 4.73
CA ILE A 95 7.11 16.85 5.38
C ILE A 95 6.63 16.91 6.84
N LYS A 96 5.33 16.66 7.09
CA LYS A 96 4.76 16.62 8.45
C LYS A 96 5.41 15.56 9.34
N ILE A 97 5.77 14.40 8.77
CA ILE A 97 6.49 13.33 9.49
C ILE A 97 7.92 13.77 9.83
N LYS A 98 8.63 14.40 8.89
CA LYS A 98 10.04 14.78 9.07
C LYS A 98 10.25 15.88 10.12
N THR A 99 9.27 16.76 10.32
CA THR A 99 9.36 17.90 11.26
C THR A 99 8.79 17.62 12.64
N THR A 100 8.23 16.43 12.88
CA THR A 100 7.54 16.08 14.13
C THR A 100 8.43 15.26 15.08
N SER A 101 8.65 15.77 16.29
CA SER A 101 9.47 15.10 17.34
C SER A 101 8.66 14.19 18.29
N SER A 102 7.33 14.17 18.20
CA SER A 102 6.44 13.43 19.11
C SER A 102 5.90 12.13 18.48
N THR A 103 6.00 11.01 19.21
CA THR A 103 5.56 9.67 18.76
C THR A 103 4.07 9.61 18.44
N LYS A 104 3.22 10.36 19.17
CA LYS A 104 1.77 10.43 18.92
C LYS A 104 1.46 11.01 17.55
N LYS A 105 2.00 12.19 17.24
CA LYS A 105 1.84 12.85 15.94
C LYS A 105 2.46 12.05 14.79
N LEU A 106 3.55 11.34 15.07
CA LEU A 106 4.16 10.41 14.13
C LEU A 106 3.17 9.28 13.76
N MET A 107 2.51 8.68 14.75
CA MET A 107 1.52 7.62 14.53
C MET A 107 0.28 8.11 13.77
N GLU A 108 -0.26 9.29 14.12
CA GLU A 108 -1.35 9.93 13.37
C GLU A 108 -0.99 10.14 11.89
N SER A 109 0.25 10.60 11.63
CA SER A 109 0.72 10.82 10.28
C SER A 109 0.81 9.52 9.47
N ILE A 110 1.20 8.40 10.09
CA ILE A 110 1.20 7.08 9.44
C ILE A 110 -0.21 6.63 9.10
N LEU A 111 -1.16 6.80 10.03
CA LEU A 111 -2.55 6.45 9.78
C LEU A 111 -3.11 7.29 8.61
N ALA A 112 -2.75 8.57 8.53
CA ALA A 112 -3.09 9.44 7.42
C ALA A 112 -2.42 9.01 6.09
N VAL A 113 -1.14 8.61 6.11
CA VAL A 113 -0.44 8.08 4.92
C VAL A 113 -1.12 6.80 4.44
N ARG A 114 -1.47 5.90 5.35
CA ARG A 114 -2.18 4.65 5.03
C ARG A 114 -3.57 4.92 4.44
N LYS A 115 -4.31 5.89 4.99
CA LYS A 115 -5.61 6.28 4.43
C LYS A 115 -5.45 6.81 3.00
N ASN A 116 -4.44 7.65 2.76
CA ASN A 116 -4.10 8.13 1.42
C ASN A 116 -3.70 7.00 0.47
N ALA A 117 -2.81 6.10 0.89
CA ALA A 117 -2.38 4.95 0.08
C ALA A 117 -3.57 4.03 -0.25
N HIS A 118 -4.48 3.81 0.69
CA HIS A 118 -5.70 3.04 0.46
C HIS A 118 -6.61 3.71 -0.58
N GLN A 119 -6.84 5.02 -0.46
CA GLN A 119 -7.63 5.78 -1.45
C GLN A 119 -6.96 5.77 -2.83
N TYR A 120 -5.63 5.89 -2.87
CA TYR A 120 -4.85 5.81 -4.10
C TYR A 120 -4.97 4.44 -4.78
N ILE A 121 -4.84 3.34 -4.02
CA ILE A 121 -4.99 1.99 -4.57
C ILE A 121 -6.43 1.77 -5.05
N GLN A 122 -7.44 2.18 -4.29
CA GLN A 122 -8.83 2.10 -4.74
C GLN A 122 -9.06 2.85 -6.06
N PHE A 123 -8.51 4.06 -6.18
CA PHE A 123 -8.56 4.83 -7.41
C PHE A 123 -7.87 4.10 -8.58
N ASN A 124 -6.64 3.59 -8.39
CA ASN A 124 -5.91 2.86 -9.45
C ASN A 124 -6.64 1.59 -9.88
N ILE A 125 -7.25 0.87 -8.94
CA ILE A 125 -8.04 -0.33 -9.27
C ILE A 125 -9.26 0.05 -10.11
N LEU A 126 -10.01 1.07 -9.69
CA LEU A 126 -11.17 1.55 -10.45
C LEU A 126 -10.77 2.04 -11.85
N ALA A 127 -9.67 2.79 -11.94
CA ALA A 127 -9.11 3.25 -13.20
C ALA A 127 -8.71 2.06 -14.09
N ALA A 128 -7.99 1.07 -13.56
CA ALA A 128 -7.60 -0.13 -14.30
C ALA A 128 -8.81 -0.94 -14.81
N TYR A 129 -9.86 -1.09 -14.00
CA TYR A 129 -11.12 -1.70 -14.45
C TYR A 129 -11.80 -0.91 -15.57
N LEU A 130 -11.81 0.41 -15.46
CA LEU A 130 -12.40 1.28 -16.47
C LEU A 130 -11.62 1.22 -17.78
N ALA A 131 -10.29 1.26 -17.72
CA ALA A 131 -9.41 1.08 -18.88
C ALA A 131 -9.64 -0.27 -19.57
N PHE A 132 -9.69 -1.36 -18.79
CA PHE A 132 -9.96 -2.69 -19.34
C PHE A 132 -11.36 -2.76 -20.00
N ALA A 133 -12.38 -2.13 -19.40
CA ALA A 133 -13.71 -2.08 -19.98
C ALA A 133 -13.75 -1.31 -21.30
N LEU A 134 -13.04 -0.17 -21.39
CA LEU A 134 -12.92 0.59 -22.63
C LEU A 134 -12.23 -0.23 -23.72
N GLN A 135 -11.11 -0.89 -23.41
CA GLN A 135 -10.40 -1.75 -24.36
C GLN A 135 -11.28 -2.92 -24.83
N PHE A 136 -12.06 -3.51 -23.93
CA PHE A 136 -12.97 -4.60 -24.29
C PHE A 136 -14.08 -4.13 -25.23
N ILE A 137 -14.68 -2.95 -24.97
CA ILE A 137 -15.68 -2.35 -25.86
C ILE A 137 -15.09 -2.08 -27.24
N GLN A 138 -13.89 -1.53 -27.29
CA GLN A 138 -13.18 -1.26 -28.54
C GLN A 138 -12.96 -2.54 -29.34
N LEU A 139 -12.44 -3.59 -28.71
CA LEU A 139 -12.17 -4.87 -29.35
C LEU A 139 -13.46 -5.50 -29.92
N VAL A 140 -14.58 -5.40 -29.20
CA VAL A 140 -15.89 -5.87 -29.69
C VAL A 140 -16.37 -5.04 -30.90
N ILE A 141 -16.14 -3.73 -30.90
CA ILE A 141 -16.52 -2.85 -32.02
C ILE A 141 -15.66 -3.14 -33.26
N GLU A 142 -14.36 -3.35 -33.09
CA GLU A 142 -13.43 -3.75 -34.15
C GLU A 142 -13.87 -5.05 -34.81
N GLU A 143 -14.19 -6.07 -34.00
CA GLU A 143 -14.67 -7.37 -34.48
C GLU A 143 -16.00 -7.24 -35.25
N TYR A 144 -16.91 -6.37 -34.77
CA TYR A 144 -18.19 -6.10 -35.42
C TYR A 144 -18.02 -5.36 -36.76
N LEU A 145 -17.14 -4.36 -36.81
CA LEU A 145 -16.85 -3.59 -38.04
C LEU A 145 -16.03 -4.38 -39.06
N GLY A 146 -15.20 -5.33 -38.60
CA GLY A 146 -14.39 -6.22 -39.45
C GLY A 146 -15.21 -7.22 -40.27
N GLY A 147 -16.51 -7.36 -39.99
CA GLY A 147 -17.42 -8.24 -40.73
C GLY A 147 -17.25 -9.73 -40.41
N ASN A 148 -16.69 -10.03 -39.24
CA ASN A 148 -16.45 -11.41 -38.80
C ASN A 148 -17.75 -12.16 -38.53
N SER A 149 -17.66 -13.49 -38.53
CA SER A 149 -18.83 -14.34 -38.36
C SER A 149 -19.43 -14.21 -36.95
N TRP A 150 -20.72 -14.49 -36.82
CA TRP A 150 -21.40 -14.50 -35.51
C TRP A 150 -20.72 -15.43 -34.49
N GLY A 151 -20.09 -16.51 -34.96
CA GLY A 151 -19.34 -17.43 -34.11
C GLY A 151 -18.07 -16.81 -33.52
N GLU A 152 -17.31 -16.05 -34.31
CA GLU A 152 -16.10 -15.35 -33.87
C GLU A 152 -16.44 -14.23 -32.89
N MET A 153 -17.50 -13.46 -33.16
CA MET A 153 -17.97 -12.40 -32.25
C MET A 153 -18.39 -12.97 -30.88
N ILE A 154 -19.14 -14.08 -30.86
CA ILE A 154 -19.51 -14.75 -29.60
C ILE A 154 -18.26 -15.26 -28.88
N PHE A 155 -17.30 -15.84 -29.60
CA PHE A 155 -16.06 -16.32 -29.01
C PHE A 155 -15.28 -15.19 -28.33
N VAL A 156 -15.13 -14.05 -28.99
CA VAL A 156 -14.46 -12.85 -28.45
C VAL A 156 -15.17 -12.34 -27.20
N ILE A 157 -16.50 -12.23 -27.22
CA ILE A 157 -17.28 -11.75 -26.08
C ILE A 157 -17.14 -12.71 -24.88
N VAL A 158 -17.24 -14.02 -25.11
CA VAL A 158 -17.10 -15.03 -24.05
C VAL A 158 -15.69 -15.04 -23.48
N LEU A 159 -14.67 -15.04 -24.34
CA LEU A 159 -13.27 -14.99 -23.93
C LEU A 159 -12.97 -13.73 -23.11
N GLY A 160 -13.42 -12.58 -23.59
CA GLY A 160 -13.24 -11.30 -22.91
C GLY A 160 -13.97 -11.23 -21.58
N ALA A 161 -15.18 -11.80 -21.46
CA ALA A 161 -15.90 -11.90 -20.19
C ALA A 161 -15.16 -12.79 -19.16
N ILE A 162 -14.56 -13.90 -19.61
CA ILE A 162 -13.73 -14.76 -18.76
C ILE A 162 -12.49 -13.99 -18.30
N LEU A 163 -11.78 -13.31 -19.21
CA LEU A 163 -10.61 -12.51 -18.87
C LEU A 163 -10.95 -11.36 -17.93
N PHE A 164 -12.06 -10.65 -18.16
CA PHE A 164 -12.55 -9.58 -17.29
C PHE A 164 -12.78 -10.09 -15.85
N THR A 165 -13.41 -11.25 -15.73
CA THR A 165 -13.68 -11.89 -14.44
C THR A 165 -12.37 -12.31 -13.75
N LEU A 166 -11.44 -12.91 -14.49
CA LEU A 166 -10.15 -13.36 -13.97
C LEU A 166 -9.28 -12.20 -13.53
N PHE A 167 -9.22 -11.14 -14.33
CA PHE A 167 -8.57 -9.88 -13.98
C PHE A 167 -9.14 -9.35 -12.68
N GLY A 168 -10.46 -9.30 -12.54
CA GLY A 168 -11.08 -8.83 -11.32
C GLY A 168 -10.78 -9.65 -10.07
N LEU A 169 -10.75 -10.98 -10.20
CA LEU A 169 -10.36 -11.87 -9.11
C LEU A 169 -8.90 -11.66 -8.69
N LEU A 170 -8.00 -11.47 -9.66
CA LEU A 170 -6.59 -11.17 -9.41
C LEU A 170 -6.44 -9.87 -8.63
N PHE A 171 -7.19 -8.83 -8.98
CA PHE A 171 -7.17 -7.55 -8.27
C PHE A 171 -7.72 -7.64 -6.84
N ILE A 172 -8.83 -8.36 -6.63
CA ILE A 172 -9.37 -8.61 -5.28
C ILE A 172 -8.33 -9.36 -4.43
N TRP A 173 -7.65 -10.35 -5.02
CA TRP A 173 -6.61 -11.11 -4.36
C TRP A 173 -5.41 -10.23 -3.99
N LEU A 174 -4.93 -9.38 -4.91
CA LEU A 174 -3.87 -8.40 -4.65
C LEU A 174 -4.26 -7.43 -3.53
N PHE A 175 -5.49 -6.92 -3.54
CA PHE A 175 -5.98 -6.02 -2.50
C PHE A 175 -6.01 -6.70 -1.14
N LYS A 176 -6.47 -7.95 -1.08
CA LYS A 176 -6.48 -8.74 0.16
C LYS A 176 -5.07 -9.03 0.66
N LEU A 177 -4.13 -9.30 -0.24
CA LEU A 177 -2.71 -9.49 0.07
C LEU A 177 -2.10 -8.20 0.64
N TYR A 178 -2.32 -7.06 -0.01
CA TYR A 178 -1.94 -5.73 0.47
C TYR A 178 -2.45 -5.48 1.88
N PHE A 179 -3.75 -5.69 2.11
CA PHE A 179 -4.36 -5.54 3.43
C PHE A 179 -3.71 -6.47 4.46
N LYS A 180 -3.51 -7.74 4.14
CA LYS A 180 -2.93 -8.73 5.07
C LYS A 180 -1.50 -8.36 5.46
N VAL A 181 -0.67 -7.95 4.50
CA VAL A 181 0.74 -7.60 4.73
C VAL A 181 0.85 -6.34 5.60
N LEU A 182 0.14 -5.26 5.22
CA LEU A 182 0.23 -3.98 5.94
C LEU A 182 -0.49 -4.00 7.29
N TYR A 183 -1.70 -4.54 7.35
CA TYR A 183 -2.51 -4.50 8.58
C TYR A 183 -2.14 -5.62 9.56
N GLY A 184 -1.75 -6.79 9.06
CA GLY A 184 -1.54 -7.97 9.91
C GLY A 184 -0.24 -7.93 10.69
N PHE A 185 0.88 -7.59 10.02
CA PHE A 185 2.21 -7.73 10.62
C PHE A 185 2.71 -6.43 11.25
N LEU A 186 2.67 -5.32 10.49
CA LEU A 186 3.29 -4.06 10.91
C LEU A 186 2.46 -3.31 11.96
N LEU A 187 1.15 -3.24 11.77
CA LEU A 187 0.22 -2.54 12.68
C LEU A 187 0.08 -3.23 14.03
N LYS A 188 0.08 -4.56 14.05
CA LYS A 188 -0.02 -5.32 15.31
C LYS A 188 1.20 -5.07 16.20
N LYS A 189 2.38 -4.91 15.60
CA LYS A 189 3.62 -4.59 16.30
C LYS A 189 3.66 -3.13 16.76
N LEU A 190 3.17 -2.20 15.93
CA LEU A 190 3.13 -0.77 16.28
C LEU A 190 2.10 -0.47 17.38
N ASN A 191 0.89 -1.04 17.30
CA ASN A 191 -0.16 -0.79 18.28
C ASN A 191 0.22 -1.33 19.67
N LYS A 192 0.89 -2.48 19.72
CA LYS A 192 1.41 -3.03 20.98
C LYS A 192 2.44 -2.07 21.63
N ASN A 193 3.37 -1.54 20.85
CA ASN A 193 4.33 -0.55 21.34
C ASN A 193 3.66 0.78 21.76
N TYR A 194 2.57 1.19 21.10
CA TYR A 194 1.83 2.40 21.45
C TYR A 194 1.01 2.24 22.74
N ASP A 195 0.34 1.10 22.93
CA ASP A 195 -0.36 0.79 24.18
C ASP A 195 0.61 0.75 25.36
N GLU A 196 1.79 0.17 25.18
CA GLU A 196 2.83 0.17 26.22
C GLU A 196 3.31 1.59 26.56
N LEU A 197 3.50 2.46 25.55
CA LEU A 197 3.85 3.87 25.79
C LEU A 197 2.71 4.64 26.49
N THR A 198 1.46 4.38 26.11
CA THR A 198 0.30 5.08 26.69
C THR A 198 0.06 4.67 28.14
N ARG A 199 0.17 3.37 28.46
CA ARG A 199 0.09 2.88 29.84
C ARG A 199 1.19 3.46 30.73
N LEU A 200 2.39 3.63 30.19
CA LEU A 200 3.49 4.29 30.90
C LEU A 200 3.26 5.79 31.11
N GLU A 201 2.59 6.50 30.18
CA GLU A 201 2.18 7.90 30.38
C GLU A 201 1.04 8.04 31.39
N GLU A 202 0.09 7.10 31.42
CA GLU A 202 -1.04 7.08 32.36
C GLU A 202 -0.63 6.67 33.78
N GLU A 203 0.36 5.79 33.96
CA GLU A 203 0.93 5.47 35.28
C GLU A 203 1.74 6.63 35.91
N VAL A 204 2.10 7.63 35.11
CA VAL A 204 2.89 8.81 35.54
C VAL A 204 1.99 9.97 36.00
N ASN A 205 0.69 9.91 35.72
CA ASN A 205 -0.30 10.95 36.03
C ASN A 205 -1.23 10.51 37.17
#